data_AF-A0A1S6FGR9-F1
#
_entry.id   AF-A0A1S6FGR9-F1
#
_cell.length_a   1.000
_cell.length_b   1.000
_cell.length_c   1.000
_cell.angle_alpha   90.00
_cell.angle_beta   90.00
_cell.angle_gamma   90.00
#
_symmetry.space_group_name_H-M   'P 1'
#
loop_
_entity.id
_entity.type
_entity.pdbx_description
1 polymer ?
#
loop_
_entity_poly.entity_id
_entity_poly.type
_entity_poly.pdbx_seq_one_letter_code
_entity_poly.pdbx_strand_id
1 'polypeptide(L)'
;MRLWAAGALVAAMGTTPAHAQEIVGDMAGPYQIVPTDGGPACGIQLTAEPIGKAWRARPDASCAARVGASAGVVAWEPMDGILLLDARGKPAMTFIEDETALPASPDLQAPKHYLVPRITGYTHLPQPSELVGRWTLRRKGRAPCVLTFTATPAYSSAPRRGVTLGKGCAGSPLPARLTRWSMEDMKIMLWGPGDDMLALAPVADNRYVAEPGRWELSR
;
A
#
# COMPACT_ATOMS: atom_id res chain seq x y z
N MET A 1 -62.86 17.67 -14.13
CA MET A 1 -61.77 16.70 -14.34
C MET A 1 -60.50 17.33 -13.77
N ARG A 2 -60.05 16.90 -12.59
CA ARG A 2 -58.84 17.43 -11.92
C ARG A 2 -57.65 16.53 -12.27
N LEU A 3 -56.70 17.03 -13.05
CA LEU A 3 -55.42 16.37 -13.29
C LEU A 3 -54.48 16.68 -12.10
N TRP A 4 -53.99 15.63 -11.45
CA TRP A 4 -52.96 15.71 -10.43
C TRP A 4 -51.59 15.53 -11.10
N ALA A 5 -50.70 16.51 -10.95
CA ALA A 5 -49.28 16.36 -11.27
C ALA A 5 -48.57 15.78 -10.05
N ALA A 6 -48.15 14.52 -10.13
CA ALA A 6 -47.27 13.92 -9.13
C ALA A 6 -45.82 14.31 -9.47
N GLY A 7 -45.29 15.31 -8.75
CA GLY A 7 -43.87 15.62 -8.77
C GLY A 7 -43.10 14.58 -7.96
N ALA A 8 -42.23 13.82 -8.63
CA ALA A 8 -41.30 12.92 -7.96
C ALA A 8 -40.20 13.73 -7.28
N LEU A 9 -40.17 13.70 -5.94
CA LEU A 9 -39.11 14.28 -5.14
C LEU A 9 -37.90 13.33 -5.17
N VAL A 10 -36.85 13.70 -5.91
CA VAL A 10 -35.55 13.00 -5.83
C VAL A 10 -34.85 13.51 -4.58
N ALA A 11 -34.82 12.70 -3.53
CA ALA A 11 -34.04 13.00 -2.33
C ALA A 11 -32.54 12.81 -2.62
N ALA A 12 -31.79 13.91 -2.65
CA ALA A 12 -30.33 13.85 -2.66
C ALA A 12 -29.84 13.34 -1.30
N MET A 13 -29.27 12.13 -1.27
CA MET A 13 -28.59 11.60 -0.10
C MET A 13 -27.24 12.32 0.07
N GLY A 14 -27.23 13.43 0.81
CA GLY A 14 -25.99 14.06 1.26
C GLY A 14 -25.46 13.34 2.51
N THR A 15 -24.15 13.13 2.59
CA THR A 15 -23.48 12.67 3.81
C THR A 15 -23.70 13.68 4.94
N THR A 16 -24.21 13.22 6.08
CA THR A 16 -24.44 14.11 7.22
C THR A 16 -23.09 14.54 7.82
N PRO A 17 -23.00 15.74 8.42
CA PRO A 17 -21.77 16.22 9.05
C PRO A 17 -21.22 15.26 10.12
N ALA A 18 -22.10 14.55 10.84
CA ALA A 18 -21.72 13.55 11.83
C ALA A 18 -21.00 12.35 11.20
N HIS A 19 -21.48 11.88 10.05
CA HIS A 19 -20.87 10.76 9.34
C HIS A 19 -19.54 11.14 8.69
N ALA A 20 -19.43 12.36 8.14
CA ALA A 20 -18.15 12.86 7.63
C ALA A 20 -17.08 12.93 8.73
N GLN A 21 -17.47 13.30 9.96
CA GLN A 21 -16.54 13.40 11.08
C GLN A 21 -16.09 12.03 11.62
N GLU A 22 -16.94 11.01 11.55
CA GLU A 22 -16.61 9.62 11.86
C GLU A 22 -15.56 9.08 10.87
N ILE A 23 -15.81 9.19 9.56
CA ILE A 23 -14.87 8.76 8.50
C ILE A 23 -13.51 9.42 8.69
N VAL A 24 -13.50 10.74 8.93
CA VAL A 24 -12.26 11.49 9.16
C VAL A 24 -11.54 11.01 10.41
N GLY A 25 -12.28 10.69 11.47
CA GLY A 25 -11.71 10.13 12.70
C GLY A 25 -11.00 8.80 12.44
N ASP A 26 -11.62 7.92 11.66
CA ASP A 26 -11.09 6.59 11.33
C ASP A 26 -9.88 6.65 10.39
N MET A 27 -9.85 7.63 9.47
CA MET A 27 -8.77 7.82 8.51
C MET A 27 -7.65 8.75 9.01
N ALA A 28 -7.84 9.48 10.10
CA ALA A 28 -6.81 10.35 10.65
C ALA A 28 -5.69 9.50 11.27
N GLY A 29 -4.44 9.83 10.95
CA GLY A 29 -3.31 9.05 11.44
C GLY A 29 -1.98 9.39 10.77
N PRO A 30 -0.92 8.68 11.18
CA PRO A 30 0.37 8.76 10.52
C PRO A 30 0.36 7.95 9.21
N TYR A 31 0.66 8.61 8.11
CA TYR A 31 0.82 8.01 6.79
C TYR A 31 2.23 8.26 6.25
N GLN A 32 2.53 7.64 5.12
CA GLN A 32 3.72 7.92 4.32
C GLN A 32 3.40 7.83 2.82
N ILE A 33 4.00 8.74 2.06
CA ILE A 33 4.00 8.78 0.60
C ILE A 33 5.25 8.05 0.11
N VAL A 34 5.05 7.02 -0.71
CA VAL A 34 6.11 6.11 -1.16
C VAL A 34 6.24 6.18 -2.68
N PRO A 35 7.35 6.70 -3.23
CA PRO A 35 7.64 6.65 -4.66
C PRO A 35 7.77 5.22 -5.19
N THR A 36 7.26 4.95 -6.39
CA THR A 36 7.34 3.62 -7.02
C THR A 36 8.71 3.31 -7.63
N ASP A 37 9.52 4.33 -7.86
CA ASP A 37 10.86 4.24 -8.44
C ASP A 37 11.96 3.89 -7.42
N GLY A 38 11.58 3.66 -6.15
CA GLY A 38 12.52 3.39 -5.06
C GLY A 38 13.14 4.65 -4.44
N GLY A 39 12.65 5.83 -4.80
CA GLY A 39 13.01 7.08 -4.13
C GLY A 39 12.63 7.08 -2.64
N PRO A 40 13.24 7.97 -1.84
CA PRO A 40 12.94 8.07 -0.41
C PRO A 40 11.47 8.39 -0.13
N ALA A 41 10.85 7.59 0.72
CA ALA A 41 9.52 7.86 1.25
C ALA A 41 9.52 9.11 2.14
N CYS A 42 8.36 9.76 2.22
CA CYS A 42 8.13 10.82 3.18
C CYS A 42 6.88 10.61 4.01
N GLY A 43 6.95 10.95 5.29
CA GLY A 43 5.82 10.86 6.18
C GLY A 43 4.90 12.07 6.16
N ILE A 44 3.62 11.83 6.44
CA ILE A 44 2.60 12.86 6.53
C ILE A 44 1.62 12.51 7.64
N GLN A 45 1.31 13.46 8.51
CA GLN A 45 0.27 13.29 9.52
C GLN A 45 -1.05 13.85 8.99
N LEU A 46 -2.04 12.98 8.81
CA LEU A 46 -3.42 13.38 8.55
C LEU A 46 -4.12 13.56 9.90
N THR A 47 -4.82 14.67 10.08
CA THR A 47 -5.50 14.97 11.36
C THR A 47 -6.96 15.30 11.13
N ALA A 48 -7.80 15.06 12.14
CA ALA A 48 -9.20 15.48 12.14
C ALA A 48 -9.40 16.97 12.47
N GLU A 49 -8.33 17.79 12.45
CA GLU A 49 -8.43 19.24 12.68
C GLU A 49 -8.99 19.93 11.42
N PRO A 50 -10.15 20.60 11.50
CA PRO A 50 -10.72 21.28 10.33
C PRO A 50 -9.87 22.45 9.85
N ILE A 51 -9.80 22.62 8.53
CA ILE A 51 -9.23 23.79 7.84
C ILE A 51 -10.14 24.17 6.66
N GLY A 52 -11.02 25.15 6.88
CA GLY A 52 -12.05 25.49 5.90
C GLY A 52 -13.05 24.34 5.72
N LYS A 53 -13.12 23.77 4.52
CA LYS A 53 -13.98 22.61 4.18
C LYS A 53 -13.26 21.26 4.21
N ALA A 54 -11.95 21.28 4.48
CA ALA A 54 -11.08 20.11 4.50
C ALA A 54 -10.52 19.90 5.92
N TRP A 55 -9.61 18.94 6.07
CA TRP A 55 -8.91 18.65 7.32
C TRP A 55 -7.42 18.82 7.17
N ARG A 56 -6.71 19.11 8.27
CA ARG A 56 -5.29 19.48 8.18
C ARG A 56 -4.41 18.27 7.92
N ALA A 57 -3.50 18.43 6.97
CA ALA A 57 -2.39 17.52 6.70
C ALA A 57 -1.07 18.19 7.06
N ARG A 58 -0.15 17.44 7.67
CA ARG A 58 1.17 17.93 8.09
C ARG A 58 2.26 17.02 7.54
N PRO A 59 2.81 17.34 6.35
CA PRO A 59 3.97 16.63 5.82
C PRO A 59 5.21 16.84 6.71
N ASP A 60 6.08 15.83 6.80
CA ASP A 60 7.39 15.98 7.43
C ASP A 60 8.22 17.04 6.66
N ALA A 61 9.11 17.75 7.35
CA ALA A 61 9.89 18.84 6.74
C ALA A 61 10.72 18.40 5.50
N SER A 62 11.09 17.12 5.42
CA SER A 62 11.82 16.56 4.29
C SER A 62 10.95 16.24 3.06
N CYS A 63 9.62 16.34 3.15
CA CYS A 63 8.71 15.86 2.12
C CYS A 63 8.88 16.53 0.78
N ALA A 64 8.93 17.86 0.74
CA ALA A 64 9.09 18.59 -0.52
C ALA A 64 10.41 18.20 -1.24
N ALA A 65 11.46 17.86 -0.51
CA ALA A 65 12.74 17.45 -1.08
C ALA A 65 12.74 15.98 -1.56
N ARG A 66 12.06 15.08 -0.83
CA ARG A 66 12.00 13.64 -1.15
C ARG A 66 10.93 13.31 -2.20
N VAL A 67 9.79 13.95 -2.08
CA VAL A 67 8.60 13.75 -2.91
C VAL A 67 8.09 15.12 -3.33
N GLY A 68 8.61 15.65 -4.45
CA GLY A 68 8.29 17.01 -4.92
C GLY A 68 6.79 17.27 -5.09
N ALA A 69 6.00 16.25 -5.45
CA ALA A 69 4.55 16.35 -5.57
C ALA A 69 3.82 16.69 -4.25
N SER A 70 4.46 16.45 -3.10
CA SER A 70 3.92 16.80 -1.78
C SER A 70 4.22 18.24 -1.35
N ALA A 71 4.95 19.01 -2.18
CA ALA A 71 5.31 20.38 -1.84
C ALA A 71 4.06 21.26 -1.70
N GLY A 72 3.94 21.92 -0.54
CA GLY A 72 2.82 22.82 -0.26
C GLY A 72 1.52 22.15 0.15
N VAL A 73 1.51 20.83 0.38
CA VAL A 73 0.37 20.11 0.97
C VAL A 73 0.13 20.62 2.39
N VAL A 74 -1.11 21.03 2.67
CA VAL A 74 -1.53 21.52 4.01
C VAL A 74 -2.86 20.95 4.48
N ALA A 75 -3.63 20.34 3.58
CA ALA A 75 -4.95 19.82 3.88
C ALA A 75 -5.20 18.47 3.17
N TRP A 76 -6.22 17.76 3.61
CA TRP A 76 -6.71 16.52 3.01
C TRP A 76 -8.23 16.41 3.11
N GLU A 77 -8.82 15.60 2.25
CA GLU A 77 -10.24 15.23 2.24
C GLU A 77 -10.37 13.71 2.05
N PRO A 78 -11.28 13.04 2.79
CA PRO A 78 -11.67 11.67 2.49
C PRO A 78 -12.54 11.65 1.23
N MET A 79 -12.33 10.64 0.41
CA MET A 79 -13.14 10.28 -0.75
C MET A 79 -13.18 8.75 -0.85
N ASP A 80 -13.33 8.16 -2.04
CA ASP A 80 -13.01 6.74 -2.28
C ASP A 80 -11.48 6.56 -2.24
N GLY A 81 -10.85 6.95 -1.13
CA GLY A 81 -9.43 7.18 -0.95
C GLY A 81 -9.13 8.52 -0.26
N ILE A 82 -8.00 9.15 -0.57
CA ILE A 82 -7.52 10.36 0.09
C ILE A 82 -7.09 11.39 -0.95
N LEU A 83 -7.63 12.61 -0.86
CA LEU A 83 -7.17 13.76 -1.63
C LEU A 83 -6.30 14.65 -0.75
N LEU A 84 -5.07 14.94 -1.16
CA LEU A 84 -4.19 15.93 -0.55
C LEU A 84 -4.30 17.26 -1.30
N LEU A 85 -4.37 18.36 -0.55
CA LEU A 85 -4.67 19.70 -1.05
C LEU A 85 -3.55 20.69 -0.70
N ASP A 86 -3.29 21.63 -1.62
CA ASP A 86 -2.45 22.80 -1.38
C ASP A 86 -3.17 23.87 -0.54
N ALA A 87 -2.44 24.94 -0.16
CA ALA A 87 -2.98 26.05 0.64
C ALA A 87 -4.08 26.87 -0.06
N ARG A 88 -4.30 26.66 -1.36
CA ARG A 88 -5.38 27.27 -2.14
C ARG A 88 -6.58 26.34 -2.29
N GLY A 89 -6.56 25.16 -1.65
CA GLY A 89 -7.58 24.13 -1.77
C GLY A 89 -7.54 23.40 -3.11
N LYS A 90 -6.41 23.43 -3.84
CA LYS A 90 -6.26 22.70 -5.10
C LYS A 90 -5.72 21.30 -4.85
N PRO A 91 -6.17 20.27 -5.59
CA PRO A 91 -5.56 18.95 -5.60
C PRO A 91 -4.04 19.01 -5.83
N ALA A 92 -3.28 18.48 -4.87
CA ALA A 92 -1.84 18.25 -4.99
C ALA A 92 -1.57 16.78 -5.35
N MET A 93 -2.24 15.85 -4.67
CA MET A 93 -2.16 14.41 -4.93
C MET A 93 -3.50 13.75 -4.61
N THR A 94 -3.95 12.80 -5.42
CA THR A 94 -5.19 12.05 -5.20
C THR A 94 -4.86 10.59 -5.12
N PHE A 95 -5.23 9.90 -4.04
CA PHE A 95 -5.06 8.46 -3.84
C PHE A 95 -6.44 7.81 -3.83
N ILE A 96 -6.62 6.75 -4.61
CA ILE A 96 -7.92 6.04 -4.70
C ILE A 96 -7.74 4.67 -4.03
N GLU A 97 -8.77 4.20 -3.35
CA GLU A 97 -8.81 2.82 -2.87
C GLU A 97 -8.94 1.86 -4.04
N ASP A 98 -7.97 0.96 -4.16
CA ASP A 98 -8.08 -0.24 -4.98
C ASP A 98 -8.38 -1.40 -4.03
N GLU A 99 -9.49 -2.12 -4.22
CA GLU A 99 -9.85 -3.28 -3.40
C GLU A 99 -8.76 -4.38 -3.40
N THR A 100 -7.78 -4.30 -4.30
CA THR A 100 -6.67 -5.25 -4.46
C THR A 100 -5.30 -4.72 -4.01
N ALA A 101 -5.12 -3.40 -3.85
CA ALA A 101 -3.81 -2.78 -3.57
C ALA A 101 -3.90 -1.61 -2.56
N LEU A 102 -2.79 -1.39 -1.82
CA LEU A 102 -2.65 -0.27 -0.89
C LEU A 102 -2.92 1.08 -1.60
N PRO A 103 -3.45 2.12 -0.93
CA PRO A 103 -4.01 3.29 -1.61
C PRO A 103 -2.98 3.96 -2.53
N ALA A 104 -3.23 3.96 -3.84
CA ALA A 104 -2.30 4.41 -4.89
C ALA A 104 -2.80 5.69 -5.56
N SER A 105 -1.90 6.62 -5.92
CA SER A 105 -2.25 7.91 -6.55
C SER A 105 -2.49 7.83 -8.07
N PRO A 106 -3.32 8.68 -8.70
CA PRO A 106 -4.40 8.27 -9.58
C PRO A 106 -3.99 7.73 -10.96
N ASP A 107 -4.90 6.91 -11.48
CA ASP A 107 -5.04 6.27 -12.80
C ASP A 107 -4.42 4.87 -12.98
N LEU A 108 -5.25 3.98 -13.53
CA LEU A 108 -5.14 2.55 -13.83
C LEU A 108 -4.00 2.18 -14.79
N GLN A 109 -3.06 3.10 -15.08
CA GLN A 109 -1.93 2.85 -15.98
C GLN A 109 -0.55 3.33 -15.49
N ALA A 110 -0.42 4.19 -14.47
CA ALA A 110 0.91 4.47 -13.86
C ALA A 110 0.84 5.31 -12.56
N PRO A 111 0.44 4.73 -11.42
CA PRO A 111 0.53 5.41 -10.13
C PRO A 111 2.01 5.57 -9.71
N LYS A 112 2.53 6.80 -9.65
CA LYS A 112 3.93 7.09 -9.28
C LYS A 112 4.20 7.07 -7.77
N HIS A 113 3.16 7.05 -6.95
CA HIS A 113 3.26 7.07 -5.49
C HIS A 113 2.14 6.25 -4.85
N TYR A 114 2.46 5.61 -3.73
CA TYR A 114 1.49 5.05 -2.78
C TYR A 114 1.31 6.00 -1.59
N LEU A 115 0.13 6.02 -0.99
CA LEU A 115 -0.11 6.58 0.34
C LEU A 115 -0.55 5.42 1.24
N VAL A 116 0.28 5.11 2.22
CA VAL A 116 0.03 3.97 3.13
C VAL A 116 0.11 4.42 4.57
N PRO A 117 -0.57 3.74 5.51
CA PRO A 117 -0.29 3.91 6.93
C PRO A 117 1.21 3.79 7.18
N ARG A 118 1.75 4.62 8.05
CA ARG A 118 3.21 4.69 8.26
C ARG A 118 3.75 3.32 8.70
N ILE A 119 4.73 2.80 7.94
CA ILE A 119 5.35 1.50 8.22
C ILE A 119 6.69 1.75 8.92
N THR A 120 6.88 1.15 10.10
CA THR A 120 8.05 1.42 10.94
C THR A 120 9.34 1.04 10.23
N GLY A 121 10.27 1.99 10.08
CA GLY A 121 11.58 1.79 9.46
C GLY A 121 11.56 1.71 7.93
N TYR A 122 10.39 1.73 7.28
CA TYR A 122 10.29 1.62 5.82
C TYR A 122 10.66 2.95 5.15
N THR A 123 11.83 3.00 4.50
CA THR A 123 12.40 4.25 3.98
C THR A 123 12.18 4.49 2.50
N HIS A 124 11.91 3.44 1.72
CA HIS A 124 11.67 3.49 0.27
C HIS A 124 11.02 2.16 -0.17
N LEU A 125 10.52 2.10 -1.41
CA LEU A 125 10.09 0.85 -2.02
C LEU A 125 11.31 0.08 -2.57
N PRO A 126 11.67 -1.09 -2.00
CA PRO A 126 12.85 -1.82 -2.45
C PRO A 126 12.71 -2.23 -3.91
N GLN A 127 13.75 -1.97 -4.69
CA GLN A 127 13.82 -2.41 -6.07
C GLN A 127 14.21 -3.90 -6.13
N PRO A 128 13.85 -4.65 -7.19
CA PRO A 128 14.09 -6.09 -7.24
C PRO A 128 15.55 -6.50 -6.98
N SER A 129 16.54 -5.71 -7.39
CA SER A 129 17.95 -5.99 -7.09
C SER A 129 18.26 -5.99 -5.59
N GLU A 130 17.56 -5.17 -4.81
CA GLU A 130 17.77 -5.03 -3.37
C GLU A 130 17.16 -6.19 -2.59
N LEU A 131 16.18 -6.90 -3.17
CA LEU A 131 15.50 -8.04 -2.56
C LEU A 131 16.23 -9.38 -2.80
N VAL A 132 17.21 -9.41 -3.71
CA VAL A 132 18.05 -10.60 -3.96
C VAL A 132 18.81 -10.99 -2.70
N GLY A 133 18.95 -12.28 -2.46
CA GLY A 133 19.69 -12.83 -1.34
C GLY A 133 18.84 -13.72 -0.44
N ARG A 134 19.33 -13.94 0.77
CA ARG A 134 18.77 -14.93 1.69
C ARG A 134 17.65 -14.32 2.54
N TRP A 135 16.56 -15.06 2.65
CA TRP A 135 15.37 -14.74 3.44
C TRP A 135 14.97 -15.92 4.31
N THR A 136 14.24 -15.63 5.38
CA THR A 136 13.66 -16.63 6.27
C THR A 136 12.14 -16.51 6.27
N LEU A 137 11.46 -17.54 5.79
CA LEU A 137 10.01 -17.69 5.88
C LEU A 137 9.64 -18.49 7.13
N ARG A 138 8.88 -17.87 8.03
CA ARG A 138 8.42 -18.45 9.29
C ARG A 138 6.91 -18.66 9.27
N ARG A 139 6.49 -19.72 9.95
CA ARG A 139 5.09 -19.98 10.33
C ARG A 139 5.07 -20.48 11.76
N LYS A 140 4.14 -19.97 12.57
CA LYS A 140 4.00 -20.34 13.98
C LYS A 140 3.93 -21.87 14.14
N GLY A 141 4.74 -22.42 15.05
CA GLY A 141 4.79 -23.86 15.34
C GLY A 141 5.47 -24.74 14.28
N ARG A 142 6.18 -24.14 13.30
CA ARG A 142 6.94 -24.87 12.28
C ARG A 142 8.40 -24.39 12.26
N ALA A 143 9.28 -25.27 11.80
CA ALA A 143 10.68 -24.90 11.56
C ALA A 143 10.75 -23.80 10.48
N PRO A 144 11.65 -22.80 10.62
CA PRO A 144 11.85 -21.79 9.58
C PRO A 144 12.34 -22.41 8.27
N CYS A 145 11.79 -21.95 7.15
CA CYS A 145 12.24 -22.28 5.80
C CYS A 145 13.14 -21.17 5.27
N VAL A 146 14.36 -21.51 4.88
CA VAL A 146 15.28 -20.56 4.25
C VAL A 146 14.99 -20.51 2.75
N LEU A 147 14.78 -19.30 2.23
CA LEU A 147 14.63 -19.02 0.81
C LEU A 147 15.82 -18.19 0.34
N THR A 148 16.29 -18.39 -0.89
CA THR A 148 17.23 -17.47 -1.54
C THR A 148 16.60 -16.93 -2.79
N PHE A 149 16.34 -15.62 -2.82
CA PHE A 149 15.84 -14.90 -3.98
C PHE A 149 16.99 -14.65 -4.95
N THR A 150 16.83 -15.08 -6.20
CA THR A 150 17.83 -14.89 -7.25
C THR A 150 17.44 -13.73 -8.16
N ALA A 151 18.41 -13.16 -8.87
CA ALA A 151 18.15 -12.18 -9.91
C ALA A 151 17.68 -12.83 -11.22
N THR A 152 17.94 -14.12 -11.41
CA THR A 152 17.69 -14.88 -12.64
C THR A 152 16.20 -14.97 -12.92
N PRO A 153 15.72 -14.55 -14.11
CA PRO A 153 14.35 -14.77 -14.53
C PRO A 153 13.98 -16.26 -14.47
N ALA A 154 12.79 -16.56 -13.96
CA ALA A 154 12.34 -17.95 -13.83
C ALA A 154 11.91 -18.56 -15.18
N TYR A 155 11.51 -17.73 -16.15
CA TYR A 155 11.08 -18.11 -17.50
C TYR A 155 11.47 -17.03 -18.52
N SER A 156 11.41 -17.36 -19.81
CA SER A 156 11.69 -16.43 -20.93
C SER A 156 10.66 -15.30 -21.07
N SER A 157 9.53 -15.34 -20.36
CA SER A 157 8.52 -14.28 -20.33
C SER A 157 7.77 -14.23 -18.99
N ALA A 158 8.25 -13.41 -18.05
CA ALA A 158 7.52 -12.84 -16.90
C ALA A 158 8.50 -12.01 -16.03
N PRO A 159 8.04 -11.03 -15.22
CA PRO A 159 8.90 -10.31 -14.26
C PRO A 159 9.35 -11.17 -13.06
N ARG A 160 8.98 -12.45 -13.03
CA ARG A 160 9.24 -13.37 -11.91
C ARG A 160 10.65 -13.93 -11.98
N ARG A 161 11.31 -14.00 -10.83
CA ARG A 161 12.68 -14.47 -10.65
C ARG A 161 12.72 -15.74 -9.82
N GLY A 162 13.85 -16.44 -9.83
CA GLY A 162 13.99 -17.74 -9.15
C GLY A 162 14.08 -17.64 -7.62
N VAL A 163 13.53 -18.66 -6.94
CA VAL A 163 13.73 -18.91 -5.51
C VAL A 163 14.42 -20.26 -5.35
N THR A 164 15.57 -20.27 -4.66
CA THR A 164 16.22 -21.51 -4.23
C THR A 164 15.76 -21.87 -2.82
N LEU A 165 15.28 -23.11 -2.65
CA LEU A 165 14.84 -23.63 -1.36
C LEU A 165 16.03 -24.15 -0.55
N GLY A 166 16.13 -23.68 0.69
CA GLY A 166 17.18 -24.08 1.63
C GLY A 166 16.66 -24.96 2.77
N LYS A 167 17.39 -24.91 3.89
CA LYS A 167 17.09 -25.68 5.10
C LYS A 167 15.67 -25.38 5.61
N GLY A 168 14.96 -26.42 6.05
CA GLY A 168 13.66 -26.33 6.74
C GLY A 168 12.45 -26.22 5.82
N CYS A 169 12.62 -26.15 4.49
CA CYS A 169 11.51 -26.02 3.56
C CYS A 169 10.78 -27.33 3.27
N ALA A 170 11.50 -28.46 3.22
CA ALA A 170 10.95 -29.77 2.84
C ALA A 170 9.81 -30.26 3.77
N GLY A 171 9.78 -29.84 5.04
CA GLY A 171 8.75 -30.22 6.00
C GLY A 171 7.46 -29.39 5.94
N SER A 172 7.34 -28.46 4.98
CA SER A 172 6.23 -27.52 4.89
C SER A 172 5.65 -27.53 3.46
N PRO A 173 4.41 -28.05 3.25
CA PRO A 173 3.88 -28.31 1.91
C PRO A 173 3.83 -27.10 0.97
N LEU A 174 3.54 -25.91 1.52
CA LEU A 174 3.50 -24.68 0.72
C LEU A 174 4.91 -24.13 0.46
N PRO A 175 5.76 -23.82 1.46
CA PRO A 175 7.13 -23.36 1.23
C PRO A 175 7.97 -24.26 0.34
N ALA A 176 7.79 -25.59 0.40
CA ALA A 176 8.49 -26.54 -0.45
C ALA A 176 8.16 -26.40 -1.95
N ARG A 177 7.10 -25.67 -2.30
CA ARG A 177 6.60 -25.48 -3.67
C ARG A 177 6.82 -24.07 -4.21
N LEU A 178 7.26 -23.12 -3.37
CA LEU A 178 7.51 -21.73 -3.76
C LEU A 178 8.86 -21.59 -4.46
N THR A 179 8.85 -21.56 -5.79
CA THR A 179 10.07 -21.58 -6.61
C THR A 179 10.33 -20.25 -7.32
N ARG A 180 9.43 -19.27 -7.18
CA ARG A 180 9.52 -17.99 -7.88
C ARG A 180 9.07 -16.83 -7.01
N TRP A 181 9.61 -15.65 -7.29
CA TRP A 181 9.23 -14.42 -6.60
C TRP A 181 9.08 -13.22 -7.55
N SER A 182 8.27 -12.25 -7.16
CA SER A 182 8.13 -10.92 -7.79
C SER A 182 7.87 -9.86 -6.72
N MET A 183 8.11 -8.60 -7.09
CA MET A 183 7.58 -7.44 -6.36
C MET A 183 6.40 -6.93 -7.17
N GLU A 184 5.21 -6.90 -6.55
CA GLU A 184 3.97 -6.43 -7.15
C GLU A 184 3.35 -5.44 -6.17
N ASP A 185 3.13 -4.21 -6.63
CA ASP A 185 2.87 -3.03 -5.81
C ASP A 185 3.93 -2.79 -4.72
N MET A 186 3.57 -2.97 -3.45
CA MET A 186 4.51 -2.96 -2.32
C MET A 186 4.69 -4.36 -1.72
N LYS A 187 4.10 -5.40 -2.33
CA LYS A 187 4.07 -6.76 -1.81
C LYS A 187 5.19 -7.59 -2.43
N ILE A 188 5.74 -8.50 -1.63
CA ILE A 188 6.53 -9.61 -2.15
C ILE A 188 5.57 -10.74 -2.46
N MET A 189 5.58 -11.19 -3.71
CA MET A 189 4.76 -12.31 -4.16
C MET A 189 5.67 -13.53 -4.30
N LEU A 190 5.34 -14.62 -3.60
CA LEU A 190 5.97 -15.92 -3.78
C LEU A 190 5.02 -16.85 -4.52
N TRP A 191 5.52 -17.57 -5.51
CA TRP A 191 4.71 -18.39 -6.40
C TRP A 191 5.21 -19.83 -6.48
N GLY A 192 4.28 -20.78 -6.48
CA GLY A 192 4.46 -22.19 -6.78
C GLY A 192 3.61 -22.64 -7.97
N PRO A 193 3.55 -23.95 -8.28
CA PRO A 193 2.70 -24.49 -9.33
C PRO A 193 1.21 -24.43 -8.95
N GLY A 194 0.32 -24.24 -9.94
CA GLY A 194 -1.11 -24.05 -9.69
C GLY A 194 -1.38 -22.73 -8.97
N ASP A 195 -2.27 -22.76 -7.98
CA ASP A 195 -2.69 -21.60 -7.17
C ASP A 195 -1.84 -21.39 -5.91
N ASP A 196 -0.70 -22.09 -5.79
CA ASP A 196 0.22 -21.89 -4.67
C ASP A 196 0.83 -20.50 -4.74
N MET A 197 0.44 -19.63 -3.81
CA MET A 197 0.99 -18.29 -3.71
C MET A 197 0.99 -17.77 -2.27
N LEU A 198 1.93 -16.87 -1.98
CA LEU A 198 1.90 -16.02 -0.79
C LEU A 198 2.10 -14.56 -1.22
N ALA A 199 1.15 -13.71 -0.86
CA ALA A 199 1.24 -12.27 -1.01
C ALA A 199 1.64 -11.65 0.33
N LEU A 200 2.88 -11.16 0.44
CA LEU A 200 3.45 -10.67 1.68
C LEU A 200 3.53 -9.14 1.69
N ALA A 201 2.77 -8.49 2.57
CA ALA A 201 2.75 -7.04 2.73
C ALA A 201 3.81 -6.57 3.74
N PRO A 202 4.44 -5.40 3.52
CA PRO A 202 5.47 -4.87 4.41
C PRO A 202 4.87 -4.43 5.74
N VAL A 203 5.55 -4.78 6.83
CA VAL A 203 5.22 -4.37 8.21
C VAL A 203 6.40 -3.73 8.93
N ALA A 204 7.59 -3.83 8.37
CA ALA A 204 8.77 -3.05 8.70
C ALA A 204 9.77 -3.13 7.53
N ASP A 205 10.89 -2.43 7.63
CA ASP A 205 12.02 -2.68 6.74
C ASP A 205 12.44 -4.15 6.80
N ASN A 206 12.63 -4.76 5.63
CA ASN A 206 13.00 -6.17 5.47
C ASN A 206 12.09 -7.18 6.21
N ARG A 207 10.84 -6.82 6.54
CA ARG A 207 9.87 -7.70 7.20
C ARG A 207 8.50 -7.58 6.56
N TYR A 208 7.98 -8.73 6.11
CA TYR A 208 6.73 -8.85 5.39
C TYR A 208 5.86 -9.96 5.99
N VAL A 209 4.54 -9.83 5.91
CA VAL A 209 3.58 -10.82 6.44
C VAL A 209 2.49 -11.15 5.44
N ALA A 210 1.98 -12.39 5.50
CA ALA A 210 0.82 -12.85 4.72
C ALA A 210 -0.18 -13.58 5.62
N GLU A 211 -1.44 -13.66 5.17
CA GLU A 211 -2.56 -14.33 5.85
C GLU A 211 -2.62 -13.96 7.35
N PRO A 212 -3.18 -12.79 7.71
CA PRO A 212 -3.01 -12.10 8.99
C PRO A 212 -1.99 -12.72 9.98
N GLY A 213 -0.70 -12.53 9.71
CA GLY A 213 0.40 -12.94 10.60
C GLY A 213 0.71 -14.43 10.68
N ARG A 214 0.07 -15.27 9.85
CA ARG A 214 0.36 -16.71 9.77
C ARG A 214 1.75 -16.97 9.19
N TRP A 215 2.16 -16.14 8.24
CA TRP A 215 3.45 -16.19 7.59
C TRP A 215 4.21 -14.89 7.81
N GLU A 216 5.50 -15.01 8.12
CA GLU A 216 6.43 -13.89 8.17
C GLU A 216 7.63 -14.20 7.29
N LEU A 217 7.99 -13.26 6.42
CA LEU A 217 9.23 -13.27 5.65
C LEU A 217 10.13 -12.14 6.17
N SER A 218 11.33 -12.49 6.61
CA SER A 218 12.30 -11.50 7.09
C SER A 218 13.74 -11.87 6.76
N ARG A 219 14.61 -10.87 6.72
CA ARG A 219 16.07 -11.02 6.61
C ARG A 219 16.80 -10.10 7.58
#